data_AF-A0A7K5WZN9-F1
#
_entry.id   AF-A0A7K5WZN9-F1
#
_cell.length_a   1.000
_cell.length_b   1.000
_cell.length_c   1.000
_cell.angle_alpha   90.00
_cell.angle_beta   90.00
_cell.angle_gamma   90.00
#
_symmetry.space_group_name_H-M   'P 1'
#
loop_
_entity.id
_entity.type
_entity.pdbx_description
1 polymer ?
#
loop_
_entity_poly.entity_id
_entity_poly.type
_entity_poly.pdbx_seq_one_letter_code
_entity_poly.pdbx_strand_id
1 'polypeptide(L)'
;MGGWEMIRTVGGTSASYRFPSRYILKAGQTVTIWAANAGVTANPPTDLIWKNQNSWGTGENVKVVLKNSQGEEVAQRSTVFERTVSEEEEVEEETAEALEEEDRQVSC
;
A
#
# COMPACT_ATOMS: atom_id res chain seq x y z
N MET A 1 12.61 4.33 20.16
CA MET A 1 11.76 3.28 19.57
C MET A 1 12.54 1.99 19.37
N GLY A 2 13.45 1.64 20.28
CA GLY A 2 14.19 0.38 20.18
C GLY A 2 13.26 -0.82 20.31
N GLY A 3 13.35 -1.77 19.38
CA GLY A 3 12.53 -2.99 19.41
C GLY A 3 11.07 -2.80 18.98
N TRP A 4 10.69 -1.60 18.52
CA TRP A 4 9.38 -1.38 17.92
C TRP A 4 9.29 -2.06 16.55
N GLU A 5 8.07 -2.37 16.12
CA GLU A 5 7.81 -3.03 14.85
C GLU A 5 6.76 -2.27 14.05
N MET A 6 7.06 -1.98 12.79
CA MET A 6 6.09 -1.46 11.83
C MET A 6 5.68 -2.60 10.90
N ILE A 7 4.39 -2.89 10.83
CA ILE A 7 3.81 -3.91 9.95
C ILE A 7 3.06 -3.21 8.84
N ARG A 8 3.41 -3.51 7.59
CA ARG A 8 2.72 -3.04 6.40
C ARG A 8 1.98 -4.20 5.76
N THR A 9 0.69 -4.04 5.48
CA THR A 9 -0.13 -4.97 4.72
C THR A 9 -0.58 -4.31 3.42
N VAL A 10 -0.32 -4.94 2.28
CA VAL A 10 -0.72 -4.47 0.95
C VAL A 10 -1.37 -5.63 0.21
N GLY A 11 -2.60 -5.47 -0.29
CA GLY A 11 -3.30 -6.52 -1.04
C GLY A 11 -3.44 -7.86 -0.28
N GLY A 12 -3.42 -7.84 1.05
CA GLY A 12 -3.42 -9.05 1.91
C GLY A 12 -2.03 -9.60 2.27
N THR A 13 -0.97 -9.17 1.59
CA THR A 13 0.41 -9.54 1.92
C THR A 13 1.00 -8.62 2.98
N SER A 14 1.53 -9.18 4.06
CA SER A 14 2.13 -8.41 5.16
C SER A 14 3.65 -8.54 5.22
N ALA A 15 4.32 -7.44 5.55
CA ALA A 15 5.75 -7.37 5.82
C ALA A 15 6.00 -6.58 7.10
N SER A 16 7.00 -6.97 7.90
CA SER A 16 7.36 -6.25 9.13
C SER A 16 8.78 -5.68 9.10
N TYR A 17 8.91 -4.46 9.62
CA TYR A 17 10.16 -3.74 9.80
C TYR A 17 10.40 -3.55 11.30
N ARG A 18 11.52 -4.06 11.80
CA ARG A 18 11.91 -3.87 13.20
C ARG A 18 12.92 -2.74 13.33
N PHE A 19 12.60 -1.77 14.19
CA PHE A 19 13.53 -0.69 14.52
C PHE A 19 14.74 -1.23 15.29
N PRO A 20 15.98 -0.77 14.99
CA PRO A 20 17.17 -1.17 15.73
C PRO A 20 17.01 -0.89 17.23
N SER A 21 17.50 -1.78 18.10
CA SER A 21 17.29 -1.67 19.55
C SER A 21 17.79 -0.36 20.17
N ARG A 22 18.77 0.30 19.55
CA ARG A 22 19.32 1.59 20.00
C ARG A 22 18.71 2.81 19.29
N TYR A 23 17.66 2.62 18.50
CA TYR A 23 17.05 3.69 17.72
C TYR A 23 16.22 4.64 18.61
N ILE A 24 16.50 5.94 18.50
CA ILE A 24 15.84 7.01 19.27
C ILE A 24 15.23 8.00 18.26
N LEU A 25 13.92 8.19 18.35
CA LEU A 25 13.21 9.26 17.64
C LEU A 25 12.99 10.40 18.64
N LYS A 26 13.56 11.57 18.39
CA LYS A 26 13.40 12.72 19.28
C LYS A 26 12.02 13.36 19.09
N ALA A 27 11.55 14.08 20.10
CA ALA A 27 10.30 14.83 20.03
C ALA A 27 10.31 15.81 18.84
N GLY A 28 9.20 15.87 18.11
CA GLY A 28 9.05 16.72 16.93
C GLY A 28 9.84 16.28 15.69
N GLN A 29 10.59 15.17 15.75
CA GLN A 29 11.31 14.64 14.60
C GLN A 29 10.50 13.57 13.87
N THR A 30 10.82 13.39 12.60
CA THR A 30 10.24 12.38 11.73
C THR A 30 11.30 11.40 11.27
N VAL A 31 10.88 10.15 11.03
CA VAL A 31 11.68 9.11 10.40
C VAL A 31 10.93 8.56 9.21
N THR A 32 11.64 8.36 8.11
CA THR A 32 11.12 7.77 6.88
C THR A 32 11.78 6.41 6.67
N ILE A 33 10.97 5.38 6.44
CA ILE A 33 11.43 4.04 6.08
C ILE A 33 11.22 3.87 4.58
N TRP A 34 12.32 3.87 3.84
CA TRP A 34 12.33 3.74 2.39
C TRP A 34 12.43 2.28 1.96
N ALA A 35 11.82 1.95 0.81
CA ALA A 35 12.02 0.67 0.16
C ALA A 35 13.46 0.53 -0.36
N ALA A 36 13.93 -0.71 -0.51
CA ALA A 36 15.29 -1.02 -0.96
C ALA A 36 15.61 -0.42 -2.34
N ASN A 37 14.62 -0.38 -3.24
CA ASN A 37 14.74 0.13 -4.60
C ASN A 37 14.33 1.60 -4.74
N ALA A 38 14.15 2.34 -3.65
CA ALA A 38 13.73 3.75 -3.71
C ALA A 38 14.83 4.70 -4.26
N GLY A 39 16.06 4.22 -4.45
CA GLY A 39 17.19 5.05 -4.91
C GLY A 39 17.68 6.06 -3.86
N VAL A 40 17.19 5.97 -2.62
CA VAL A 40 17.58 6.85 -1.52
C VAL A 40 18.76 6.25 -0.74
N THR A 41 19.74 7.08 -0.42
CA THR A 41 20.86 6.69 0.45
C THR A 41 20.42 6.73 1.91
N ALA A 42 20.75 5.69 2.67
CA ALA A 42 20.45 5.64 4.11
C ALA A 42 21.12 6.82 4.85
N ASN A 43 20.35 7.56 5.64
CA ASN A 43 20.85 8.64 6.49
C ASN A 43 20.23 8.56 7.91
N PRO A 44 20.67 7.59 8.74
CA PRO A 44 20.14 7.45 10.09
C PRO A 44 20.44 8.71 10.94
N PRO A 45 19.49 9.19 11.77
CA PRO A 45 18.26 8.50 12.16
C PRO A 45 17.03 8.84 11.30
N THR A 46 17.10 9.81 10.39
CA THR A 46 15.93 10.32 9.66
C THR A 46 15.50 9.41 8.53
N ASP A 47 16.44 8.78 7.84
CA ASP A 47 16.18 7.97 6.65
C ASP A 47 16.73 6.55 6.83
N LEU A 48 15.82 5.59 6.92
CA LEU A 48 16.12 4.19 7.10
C LEU A 48 15.73 3.41 5.83
N ILE A 49 16.52 2.39 5.47
CA ILE A 49 16.23 1.54 4.30
C ILE A 49 15.74 0.17 4.75
N TRP A 50 14.59 -0.24 4.22
CA TRP A 50 14.02 -1.58 4.38
C TRP A 50 14.62 -2.52 3.33
N LYS A 51 15.85 -2.97 3.59
CA LYS A 51 16.73 -3.68 2.64
C LYS A 51 16.10 -4.87 1.90
N ASN A 52 15.15 -5.57 2.51
CA ASN A 52 14.55 -6.78 1.96
C ASN A 52 13.14 -6.55 1.39
N GLN A 53 12.75 -5.30 1.16
CA GLN A 53 11.43 -4.95 0.64
C GLN A 53 11.53 -3.91 -0.47
N ASN A 54 11.01 -4.27 -1.63
CA ASN A 54 10.82 -3.35 -2.75
C ASN A 54 9.56 -2.50 -2.54
N SER A 55 9.45 -1.42 -3.31
CA SER A 55 8.27 -0.58 -3.40
C SER A 55 7.04 -1.40 -3.81
N TRP A 56 5.88 -1.05 -3.25
CA TRP A 56 4.63 -1.82 -3.39
C TRP A 56 3.70 -1.33 -4.51
N GLY A 57 4.26 -0.79 -5.59
CA GLY A 57 3.44 -0.30 -6.72
C GLY A 57 2.43 0.79 -6.34
N THR A 58 1.50 1.08 -7.25
CA THR A 58 0.41 2.03 -7.07
C THR A 58 -0.93 1.31 -7.22
N GLY A 59 -1.96 1.78 -6.53
CA GLY A 59 -3.33 1.28 -6.73
C GLY A 59 -3.80 0.17 -5.78
N GLU A 60 -2.99 -0.21 -4.79
CA GLU A 60 -3.37 -1.21 -3.78
C GLU A 60 -3.72 -0.55 -2.44
N ASN A 61 -4.65 -1.18 -1.71
CA ASN A 61 -4.97 -0.79 -0.33
C ASN A 61 -3.78 -1.07 0.58
N VAL A 62 -3.29 -0.02 1.26
CA VAL A 62 -2.15 -0.10 2.16
C VAL A 62 -2.61 0.12 3.60
N LYS A 63 -2.34 -0.86 4.46
CA LYS A 63 -2.50 -0.73 5.92
C LYS A 63 -1.12 -0.74 6.58
N VAL A 64 -0.89 0.19 7.49
CA VAL A 64 0.33 0.26 8.31
C VAL A 64 -0.06 0.26 9.77
N VAL A 65 0.56 -0.62 10.55
CA VAL A 65 0.39 -0.77 11.98
C VAL A 65 1.74 -0.56 12.65
N LEU A 66 1.78 0.23 13.71
CA LEU A 66 2.96 0.42 14.54
C LEU A 66 2.75 -0.25 15.89
N LYS A 67 3.67 -1.14 16.25
CA LYS A 67 3.70 -1.83 17.53
C LYS A 67 4.88 -1.38 18.38
N ASN A 68 4.64 -1.25 19.68
CA ASN A 68 5.69 -0.93 20.65
C ASN A 68 6.58 -2.16 20.92
N SER A 69 7.59 -2.02 21.77
CA SER A 69 8.53 -3.10 22.13
C SER A 69 7.89 -4.26 22.90
N GLN A 70 6.67 -4.09 23.41
CA GLN A 70 5.88 -5.14 24.08
C GLN A 70 4.95 -5.87 23.09
N GLY A 71 4.90 -5.44 21.83
CA GLY A 71 4.04 -6.01 20.79
C GLY A 71 2.63 -5.42 20.75
N GLU A 72 2.34 -4.40 21.54
CA GLU A 72 1.04 -3.72 21.55
C GLU A 72 0.93 -2.75 20.39
N GLU A 73 -0.24 -2.71 19.75
CA GLU A 73 -0.55 -1.74 18.69
C GLU A 73 -0.76 -0.35 19.30
N VAL A 74 0.02 0.62 18.83
CA VAL A 74 -0.02 2.01 19.33
C VAL A 74 -0.44 3.01 18.27
N ALA A 75 -0.37 2.65 16.99
CA ALA A 75 -0.89 3.46 15.90
C ALA A 75 -1.24 2.59 14.70
N GLN A 76 -2.24 3.02 13.94
CA GLN A 76 -2.64 2.41 12.67
C GLN A 76 -2.97 3.49 11.66
N ARG A 77 -2.62 3.26 10.40
CA ARG A 77 -3.07 4.07 9.26
C ARG A 77 -3.44 3.15 8.11
N SER A 78 -4.61 3.37 7.51
CA SER A 78 -5.05 2.66 6.30
C SER A 78 -5.28 3.66 5.19
N THR A 79 -4.89 3.30 3.97
CA THR A 79 -5.16 4.04 2.74
C THR A 79 -5.91 3.12 1.81
N VAL A 80 -7.10 3.54 1.40
CA VAL A 80 -7.94 2.82 0.44
C VAL A 80 -7.77 3.49 -0.91
N PHE A 81 -7.41 2.71 -1.93
CA PHE A 81 -7.39 3.17 -3.31
C PHE A 81 -8.70 2.73 -3.98
N GLU A 82 -9.53 3.70 -4.32
CA GLU A 82 -10.73 3.48 -5.12
C GLU A 82 -10.35 3.66 -6.59
N ARG A 83 -10.39 2.58 -7.36
CA ARG A 83 -10.27 2.66 -8.81
C ARG A 83 -11.63 3.12 -9.33
N THR A 84 -11.72 4.35 -9.82
CA THR A 84 -12.83 4.76 -10.68
C THR A 84 -12.80 3.87 -11.91
N VAL A 85 -13.77 2.96 -12.04
CA VAL A 85 -14.04 2.28 -13.30
C VAL A 85 -14.49 3.38 -14.27
N SER A 86 -13.79 3.54 -15.38
CA SER A 86 -14.13 4.53 -16.40
C SER A 86 -15.44 4.11 -17.07
N GLU A 87 -16.38 5.06 -17.23
CA GLU A 87 -17.68 4.91 -17.92
C GLU A 87 -17.58 4.31 -19.34
N GLU A 88 -16.36 4.21 -19.90
CA GLU A 88 -16.06 3.62 -21.21
C GLU A 88 -16.36 2.11 -21.29
N GLU A 89 -16.15 1.35 -20.21
CA GLU A 89 -16.43 -0.11 -20.19
C GLU A 89 -17.94 -0.39 -20.11
N GLU A 90 -18.72 0.48 -19.46
CA GLU A 90 -20.19 0.35 -19.39
C GLU A 90 -20.84 0.60 -20.75
N VAL A 91 -20.33 1.56 -21.54
CA VAL A 91 -20.85 1.84 -22.89
C VAL A 91 -20.56 0.70 -23.86
N GLU A 92 -19.40 0.03 -23.74
CA GLU A 92 -19.06 -1.13 -24.58
C GLU A 92 -19.96 -2.34 -24.29
N GLU A 93 -20.30 -2.63 -23.03
CA GLU A 93 -21.27 -3.68 -22.69
C GLU A 93 -22.68 -3.34 -23.17
N GLU A 94 -23.17 -2.11 -22.95
CA GLU A 94 -24.50 -1.69 -23.41
C GLU A 94 -24.63 -1.71 -24.95
N THR A 95 -23.57 -1.33 -25.67
CA THR A 95 -23.57 -1.38 -27.15
C THR A 95 -23.45 -2.80 -27.69
N ALA A 96 -22.74 -3.70 -26.99
CA ALA A 96 -22.67 -5.11 -27.37
C ALA A 96 -24.03 -5.82 -27.20
N GLU A 97 -24.73 -5.57 -26.09
CA GLU A 97 -26.06 -6.16 -25.85
C GLU A 97 -27.12 -5.66 -26.85
N ALA A 98 -27.06 -4.39 -27.23
CA ALA A 98 -27.98 -3.80 -28.22
C ALA A 98 -27.81 -4.40 -29.63
N LEU A 99 -26.60 -4.79 -30.02
CA LEU A 99 -26.33 -5.39 -31.33
C LEU A 99 -26.77 -6.87 -31.39
N GLU A 100 -26.71 -7.61 -30.27
CA GLU A 100 -27.18 -9.00 -30.22
C GLU A 100 -28.72 -9.13 -30.23
N GLU A 101 -29.46 -8.17 -29.68
CA GLU A 101 -30.92 -8.16 -29.77
C GLU A 101 -31.41 -7.85 -31.20
N GLU A 102 -30.74 -6.95 -31.93
CA GLU A 102 -31.11 -6.60 -33.30
C GLU A 102 -30.94 -7.79 -34.26
N ASP A 103 -29.84 -8.55 -34.16
CA ASP A 103 -29.58 -9.74 -34.99
C ASP A 103 -30.58 -10.88 -34.73
N ARG A 104 -31.09 -11.01 -33.49
CA ARG A 104 -32.16 -11.97 -33.15
C ARG A 104 -33.51 -11.61 -33.76
N GLN A 105 -33.79 -10.32 -33.95
CA GLN A 105 -35.08 -9.85 -34.46
C GLN A 105 -35.16 -9.86 -35.99
N VAL A 106 -34.02 -9.89 -36.68
CA VAL A 106 -33.93 -9.95 -38.16
C VAL A 106 -33.95 -11.39 -38.70
N SER A 107 -33.84 -12.41 -37.83
CA SER A 107 -33.81 -13.84 -38.21
C SER A 107 -35.18 -14.56 -38.17
N CYS A 108 -36.30 -13.82 -38.14
CA CYS A 108 -37.67 -14.36 -38.23
C CYS A 108 -38.29 -14.22 -39.63
#